data_AF-A0A2W0BIR2-F1
#
_entry.id   AF-A0A2W0BIR2-F1
#
_cell.length_a   1.000
_cell.length_b   1.000
_cell.length_c   1.000
_cell.angle_alpha   90.00
_cell.angle_beta   90.00
_cell.angle_gamma   90.00
#
_symmetry.space_group_name_H-M   'P 1'
#
loop_
_entity.id
_entity.type
_entity.pdbx_description
1 polymer ?
#
loop_
_entity_poly.entity_id
_entity_poly.type
_entity_poly.pdbx_seq_one_letter_code
_entity_poly.pdbx_strand_id
1 'polypeptide(L)'
;MQPIPLSEAHLLPPVNPSKIVCVGRNYREHAKELGNEVPIEILIFLKPPSSLLAPEGKIVMPQISERVDYEGELAVVIGKKCRNATESEALSFVRGYTCANDVTARDLQKSDGQWTRGKGFDTFCPLGPFVSDEVSPEALDLETRVNGQVRQRGNTRDFIFPLPSVIRFISTHYFG
;
A
#
# COMPACT_ATOMS: atom_id res chain seq x y z
N MET A 1 -20.27 17.16 17.43
CA MET A 1 -19.70 18.13 16.48
C MET A 1 -20.76 18.44 15.44
N GLN A 2 -20.83 19.69 14.96
CA GLN A 2 -21.68 20.03 13.81
C GLN A 2 -21.06 19.45 12.52
N PRO A 3 -21.88 18.98 11.57
CA PRO A 3 -21.38 18.53 10.27
C PRO A 3 -20.73 19.71 9.51
N ILE A 4 -19.63 19.43 8.82
CA ILE A 4 -18.94 20.39 7.96
C ILE A 4 -18.94 19.86 6.51
N PRO A 5 -19.01 20.74 5.49
CA PRO A 5 -18.83 20.33 4.10
C PRO A 5 -17.45 19.70 3.88
N LEU A 6 -17.37 18.65 3.06
CA LEU A 6 -16.09 18.00 2.74
C LEU A 6 -15.09 18.96 2.09
N SER A 7 -15.58 19.92 1.29
CA SER A 7 -14.76 20.97 0.66
C SER A 7 -14.09 21.93 1.65
N GLU A 8 -14.59 21.99 2.88
CA GLU A 8 -14.06 22.82 3.96
C GLU A 8 -13.26 21.99 4.98
N ALA A 9 -13.24 20.66 4.81
CA ALA A 9 -12.54 19.76 5.70
C ALA A 9 -11.10 19.52 5.22
N HIS A 10 -10.17 19.46 6.17
CA HIS A 10 -8.84 18.93 5.94
C HIS A 10 -8.83 17.45 6.31
N LEU A 11 -8.74 16.57 5.30
CA LEU A 11 -8.65 15.15 5.54
C LEU A 11 -7.28 14.80 6.15
N LEU A 12 -7.31 13.88 7.12
CA LEU A 12 -6.14 13.23 7.69
C LEU A 12 -6.01 11.83 7.09
N PRO A 13 -4.89 11.11 7.30
CA PRO A 13 -4.87 9.68 7.04
C PRO A 13 -6.04 9.02 7.79
N PRO A 14 -6.81 8.12 7.15
CA PRO A 14 -8.06 7.65 7.73
C PRO A 14 -7.87 6.64 8.87
N VAL A 15 -6.62 6.28 9.17
CA VAL A 15 -6.21 5.36 10.24
C VAL A 15 -4.86 5.78 10.83
N ASN A 16 -4.61 5.36 12.07
CA ASN A 16 -3.31 5.50 12.75
C ASN A 16 -2.72 4.10 13.02
N PRO A 17 -2.08 3.48 12.01
CA PRO A 17 -1.60 2.10 12.11
C PRO A 17 -0.36 1.99 13.02
N SER A 18 -0.27 0.89 13.77
CA SER A 18 0.94 0.56 14.55
C SER A 18 2.14 0.15 13.67
N LYS A 19 1.85 -0.34 12.47
CA LYS A 19 2.82 -0.79 11.46
C LYS A 19 2.19 -0.77 10.07
N ILE A 20 3.00 -0.60 9.03
CA ILE A 20 2.57 -0.68 7.64
C ILE A 20 3.36 -1.83 7.01
N VAL A 21 2.65 -2.91 6.66
CA VAL A 21 3.24 -4.09 6.01
C VAL A 21 2.89 -4.02 4.53
N CYS A 22 3.91 -4.02 3.69
CA CYS A 22 3.78 -3.92 2.25
C CYS A 22 4.15 -5.24 1.58
N VAL A 23 3.58 -5.50 0.40
CA VAL A 23 3.86 -6.70 -0.40
C VAL A 23 4.58 -6.27 -1.68
N GLY A 24 5.77 -6.80 -1.91
CA GLY A 24 6.53 -6.52 -3.12
C GLY A 24 6.05 -7.36 -4.29
N ARG A 25 5.99 -6.75 -5.48
CA ARG A 25 5.90 -7.46 -6.77
C ARG A 25 4.66 -8.38 -6.88
N ASN A 26 3.50 -7.96 -6.37
CA ASN A 26 2.29 -8.80 -6.37
C ASN A 26 1.41 -8.67 -7.63
N TYR A 27 1.79 -7.90 -8.64
CA TYR A 27 1.06 -7.82 -9.91
C TYR A 27 1.81 -8.53 -11.04
N ARG A 28 1.09 -9.39 -11.78
CA ARG A 28 1.67 -10.19 -12.87
C ARG A 28 2.30 -9.36 -13.98
N GLU A 29 1.63 -8.28 -14.39
CA GLU A 29 2.13 -7.42 -15.46
C GLU A 29 3.27 -6.52 -15.00
N HIS A 30 3.24 -6.05 -13.75
CA HIS A 30 4.34 -5.24 -13.19
C HIS A 30 5.63 -6.06 -12.97
N ALA A 31 5.53 -7.35 -12.63
CA ALA A 31 6.69 -8.23 -12.55
C ALA A 31 7.43 -8.33 -13.90
N LYS A 32 6.68 -8.41 -15.01
CA LYS A 32 7.22 -8.46 -16.37
C LYS A 32 7.83 -7.13 -16.82
N GLU A 33 7.19 -5.99 -16.52
CA GLU A 33 7.66 -4.65 -16.92
C GLU A 33 9.06 -4.32 -16.40
N LEU A 34 9.39 -4.77 -15.19
CA LEU A 34 10.71 -4.56 -14.58
C LEU A 34 11.71 -5.68 -14.89
N GLY A 35 11.37 -6.62 -15.79
CA GLY A 35 12.22 -7.75 -16.17
C GLY A 35 12.51 -8.72 -15.03
N ASN A 36 11.67 -8.75 -13.99
CA ASN A 36 11.86 -9.63 -12.84
C ASN A 36 11.15 -10.97 -13.07
N GLU A 37 11.71 -12.04 -12.50
CA GLU A 37 11.00 -13.31 -12.40
C GLU A 37 9.75 -13.15 -11.52
N VAL A 38 8.69 -13.88 -11.86
CA VAL A 38 7.47 -13.95 -11.04
C VAL A 38 7.87 -14.52 -9.67
N PRO A 39 7.61 -13.80 -8.56
CA PRO A 39 7.97 -14.29 -7.24
C PRO A 39 7.34 -15.65 -6.96
N ILE A 40 8.14 -16.58 -6.42
CA ILE A 40 7.69 -17.89 -5.96
C ILE A 40 7.16 -17.86 -4.51
N GLU A 41 7.51 -16.81 -3.76
CA GLU A 41 7.09 -16.59 -2.38
C GLU A 41 6.62 -15.14 -2.17
N ILE A 42 5.79 -14.94 -1.15
CA ILE A 42 5.27 -13.62 -0.77
C ILE A 42 6.40 -12.81 -0.13
N LEU A 43 6.86 -11.77 -0.82
CA LEU A 43 7.86 -10.85 -0.31
C LEU A 43 7.18 -9.72 0.47
N ILE A 44 7.49 -9.58 1.75
CA ILE A 44 6.99 -8.49 2.59
C ILE A 44 8.13 -7.59 3.07
N PHE A 45 7.79 -6.32 3.31
CA PHE A 45 8.67 -5.33 3.95
C PHE A 45 7.83 -4.35 4.76
N LEU A 46 8.51 -3.49 5.53
CA LEU A 46 7.86 -2.53 6.42
C LEU A 46 8.13 -1.09 5.96
N LYS A 47 7.09 -0.25 6.03
CA LYS A 47 7.24 1.20 6.09
C LYS A 47 6.98 1.66 7.53
N PRO A 48 7.75 2.65 8.04
CA PRO A 48 7.47 3.22 9.35
C PRO A 48 6.16 4.02 9.32
N PRO A 49 5.36 4.04 10.40
CA PRO A 49 4.17 4.89 10.49
C PRO A 49 4.46 6.39 10.28
N SER A 50 5.68 6.87 10.54
CA SER A 50 6.09 8.25 10.25
C SER A 50 6.04 8.62 8.76
N SER A 51 6.05 7.64 7.86
CA SER A 51 5.93 7.87 6.42
C SER A 51 4.53 8.27 5.97
N LEU A 52 3.50 8.10 6.82
CA LEU A 52 2.11 8.40 6.47
C LEU A 52 1.93 9.85 6.03
N LEU A 53 1.18 10.02 4.95
CA LEU A 53 0.81 11.32 4.42
C LEU A 53 -0.70 11.41 4.22
N ALA A 54 -1.28 12.52 4.66
CA ALA A 54 -2.68 12.83 4.45
C ALA A 54 -3.01 12.99 2.95
N PRO A 55 -4.28 12.80 2.55
CA PRO A 55 -4.75 13.19 1.23
C PRO A 55 -4.37 14.65 0.91
N GLU A 56 -4.05 14.94 -0.36
CA GLU A 56 -3.56 16.25 -0.83
C GLU A 56 -2.24 16.73 -0.19
N GLY A 57 -1.58 15.90 0.62
CA GLY A 57 -0.28 16.19 1.19
C GLY A 57 0.83 16.25 0.13
N LYS A 58 1.92 16.94 0.46
CA LYS A 58 3.10 17.07 -0.41
C LYS A 58 4.10 15.97 -0.13
N ILE A 59 4.41 15.17 -1.14
CA ILE A 59 5.52 14.20 -1.10
C ILE A 59 6.83 14.99 -1.19
N VAL A 60 7.71 14.82 -0.21
CA VAL A 60 9.00 15.50 -0.14
C VAL A 60 10.09 14.62 -0.74
N MET A 61 10.67 15.08 -1.84
CA MET A 61 11.76 14.37 -2.51
C MET A 61 13.06 14.50 -1.68
N PRO A 62 13.66 13.40 -1.20
CA PRO A 62 14.89 13.47 -0.44
C PRO A 62 16.05 13.89 -1.36
N GLN A 63 16.86 14.85 -0.93
CA GLN A 63 18.00 15.37 -1.71
C GLN A 63 19.03 14.30 -2.09
N ILE A 64 19.07 13.20 -1.33
CA ILE A 64 19.98 12.08 -1.56
C ILE A 64 19.50 11.08 -2.62
N SER A 65 18.29 11.27 -3.18
CA SER A 65 17.73 10.38 -4.20
C SER A 65 17.63 11.11 -5.54
N GLU A 66 18.04 10.42 -6.60
CA GLU A 66 17.96 10.92 -7.97
C GLU A 66 16.65 10.51 -8.65
N ARG A 67 16.03 9.41 -8.18
CA ARG A 67 14.78 8.89 -8.74
C ARG A 67 13.83 8.43 -7.64
N VAL A 68 12.73 9.15 -7.50
CA VAL A 68 11.58 8.73 -6.70
C VAL A 68 10.41 8.41 -7.61
N ASP A 69 9.86 7.22 -7.45
CA ASP A 69 8.70 6.73 -8.20
C ASP A 69 7.47 6.63 -7.30
N TYR A 70 6.30 6.70 -7.92
CA TYR A 70 5.00 6.33 -7.35
C TYR A 70 4.73 4.84 -7.57
N GLU A 71 3.93 4.26 -6.68
CA GLU A 71 3.37 2.91 -6.80
C GLU A 71 1.95 2.95 -6.23
N GLY A 72 0.93 3.07 -7.08
CA GLY A 72 -0.46 3.07 -6.63
C GLY A 72 -0.93 1.68 -6.22
N GLU A 73 -1.42 1.54 -4.99
CA GLU A 73 -1.70 0.25 -4.36
C GLU A 73 -3.07 0.21 -3.66
N LEU A 74 -3.62 -1.00 -3.55
CA LEU A 74 -4.77 -1.26 -2.67
C LEU A 74 -4.23 -1.42 -1.25
N ALA A 75 -4.67 -0.57 -0.33
CA ALA A 75 -4.38 -0.74 1.08
C ALA A 75 -5.52 -1.48 1.79
N VAL A 76 -5.15 -2.50 2.56
CA VAL A 76 -6.06 -3.29 3.39
C VAL A 76 -5.94 -2.83 4.84
N VAL A 77 -7.03 -2.35 5.43
CA VAL A 77 -7.06 -1.93 6.83
C VAL A 77 -7.56 -3.08 7.69
N ILE A 78 -6.70 -3.58 8.59
CA ILE A 78 -7.08 -4.61 9.56
C ILE A 78 -7.82 -3.97 10.73
N GLY A 79 -9.01 -4.49 11.04
CA GLY A 79 -9.90 -3.96 12.09
C GLY A 79 -9.86 -4.71 13.42
N LYS A 80 -9.32 -5.94 13.41
CA LYS A 80 -9.27 -6.82 14.58
C LYS A 80 -7.91 -7.51 14.63
N LYS A 81 -7.45 -7.81 15.85
CA LYS A 81 -6.20 -8.54 16.05
C LYS A 81 -6.23 -9.85 15.26
N CYS A 82 -5.20 -10.05 14.44
CA CYS A 82 -5.08 -11.23 13.59
C CYS A 82 -3.78 -11.96 13.91
N ARG A 83 -3.84 -13.28 14.10
CA ARG A 83 -2.69 -14.14 14.32
C ARG A 83 -3.01 -15.53 13.79
N ASN A 84 -2.13 -16.08 12.96
CA ASN A 84 -2.27 -17.42 12.37
C ASN A 84 -3.63 -17.64 11.71
N ALA A 85 -4.16 -16.63 11.01
CA ALA A 85 -5.43 -16.76 10.32
C ALA A 85 -5.36 -17.82 9.21
N THR A 86 -6.43 -18.58 9.04
CA THR A 86 -6.63 -19.37 7.83
C THR A 86 -7.04 -18.46 6.67
N GLU A 87 -6.90 -18.92 5.42
CA GLU A 87 -7.35 -18.14 4.26
C GLU A 87 -8.85 -17.87 4.29
N SER A 88 -9.65 -18.84 4.76
CA SER A 88 -11.09 -18.68 4.93
C SER A 88 -11.47 -17.61 5.96
N GLU A 89 -10.63 -17.37 6.97
CA GLU A 89 -10.88 -16.35 8.00
C GLU A 89 -10.28 -14.99 7.64
N ALA A 90 -9.30 -14.94 6.75
CA ALA A 90 -8.46 -13.78 6.48
C ALA A 90 -9.25 -12.47 6.28
N LEU A 91 -10.28 -12.49 5.44
CA LEU A 91 -11.09 -11.31 5.13
C LEU A 91 -11.98 -10.86 6.31
N SER A 92 -12.29 -11.74 7.26
CA SER A 92 -13.11 -11.40 8.44
C SER A 92 -12.40 -10.45 9.42
N PHE A 93 -11.07 -10.32 9.31
CA PHE A 93 -10.25 -9.39 10.07
C PHE A 93 -10.16 -7.99 9.43
N VAL A 94 -10.60 -7.85 8.17
CA VAL A 94 -10.49 -6.60 7.41
C VAL A 94 -11.61 -5.65 7.84
N ARG A 95 -11.23 -4.41 8.21
CA ARG A 95 -12.17 -3.30 8.43
C ARG A 95 -12.65 -2.70 7.12
N GLY A 96 -11.80 -2.68 6.11
CA GLY A 96 -12.10 -2.14 4.79
C GLY A 96 -10.83 -1.84 4.02
N TYR A 97 -11.00 -1.12 2.92
CA TYR A 97 -9.97 -0.85 1.93
C TYR A 97 -9.83 0.66 1.69
N THR A 98 -8.65 1.08 1.26
CA THR A 98 -8.37 2.46 0.87
C THR A 98 -7.28 2.49 -0.19
N CYS A 99 -6.99 3.66 -0.76
CA CYS A 99 -5.88 3.81 -1.71
C CYS A 99 -4.59 4.14 -0.95
N ALA A 100 -3.47 3.61 -1.44
CA ALA A 100 -2.14 3.97 -0.99
C ALA A 100 -1.22 4.31 -2.17
N ASN A 101 -0.17 5.08 -1.88
CA ASN A 101 0.96 5.24 -2.77
C ASN A 101 2.23 4.77 -2.04
N ASP A 102 2.87 3.70 -2.52
CA ASP A 102 4.15 3.22 -2.00
C ASP A 102 5.33 3.95 -2.66
N VAL A 103 5.48 5.22 -2.29
CA VAL A 103 6.53 6.08 -2.83
C VAL A 103 7.90 5.49 -2.52
N THR A 104 8.75 5.45 -3.55
CA THR A 104 10.02 4.72 -3.52
C THR A 104 11.16 5.49 -4.15
N ALA A 105 12.21 5.77 -3.39
CA ALA A 105 13.52 6.19 -3.89
C ALA A 105 14.25 4.97 -4.48
N ARG A 106 14.27 4.86 -5.81
CA ARG A 106 14.71 3.67 -6.55
C ARG A 106 16.21 3.44 -6.48
N ASP A 107 16.99 4.52 -6.53
CA ASP A 107 18.44 4.47 -6.37
C ASP A 107 18.82 3.87 -5.01
N LEU A 108 18.17 4.31 -3.93
CA LEU A 108 18.39 3.79 -2.58
C LEU A 108 17.88 2.35 -2.41
N GLN A 109 16.71 2.03 -3.00
CA GLN A 109 16.19 0.66 -3.03
C GLN A 109 17.21 -0.30 -3.65
N LYS A 110 17.86 0.12 -4.73
CA LYS A 110 18.86 -0.68 -5.43
C LYS A 110 20.19 -0.78 -4.66
N SER A 111 20.68 0.34 -4.10
CA SER A 111 21.97 0.36 -3.41
C SER A 111 21.97 -0.45 -2.11
N ASP A 112 20.86 -0.44 -1.38
CA ASP A 112 20.81 -0.99 -0.03
C ASP A 112 20.51 -2.48 0.00
N GLY A 113 19.87 -3.00 -1.05
CA GLY A 113 19.27 -4.34 -1.07
C GLY A 113 18.02 -4.45 -0.18
N GLN A 114 18.05 -3.89 1.03
CA GLN A 114 16.90 -3.74 1.92
C GLN A 114 16.08 -2.49 1.55
N TRP A 115 14.75 -2.62 1.53
CA TRP A 115 13.89 -1.55 0.97
C TRP A 115 13.45 -0.49 1.98
N THR A 116 13.66 -0.71 3.28
CA THR A 116 13.16 0.15 4.35
C THR A 116 13.57 1.62 4.17
N ARG A 117 14.83 1.90 3.85
CA ARG A 117 15.29 3.29 3.67
C ARG A 117 14.68 3.92 2.41
N GLY A 118 14.76 3.23 1.28
CA GLY A 118 14.22 3.72 0.01
C GLY A 118 12.71 3.97 0.02
N LYS A 119 11.96 3.27 0.88
CA LYS A 119 10.50 3.38 1.00
C LYS A 119 10.04 4.07 2.30
N GLY A 120 10.94 4.44 3.20
CA GLY A 120 10.58 4.79 4.58
C GLY A 120 10.68 6.26 4.96
N PHE A 121 10.99 7.16 4.03
CA PHE A 121 11.04 8.59 4.33
C PHE A 121 9.69 9.12 4.81
N ASP A 122 9.73 10.19 5.60
CA ASP A 122 8.53 10.97 5.89
C ASP A 122 7.84 11.34 4.56
N THR A 123 6.51 11.32 4.56
CA THR A 123 5.64 11.56 3.38
C THR A 123 5.58 10.45 2.32
N PHE A 124 6.33 9.34 2.46
CA PHE A 124 6.38 8.28 1.42
C PHE A 124 5.22 7.27 1.47
N CYS A 125 4.23 7.45 2.35
CA CYS A 125 3.02 6.64 2.39
C CYS A 125 1.75 7.49 2.39
N PRO A 126 1.43 8.19 1.27
CA PRO A 126 0.08 8.74 1.07
C PRO A 126 -0.97 7.63 1.22
N LEU A 127 -1.98 7.88 2.06
CA LEU A 127 -3.02 6.91 2.41
C LEU A 127 -4.39 7.60 2.55
N GLY A 128 -5.40 7.11 1.84
CA GLY A 128 -6.77 7.63 1.94
C GLY A 128 -7.57 7.56 0.64
N PRO A 129 -8.62 8.39 0.46
CA PRO A 129 -9.07 9.45 1.38
C PRO A 129 -9.86 8.96 2.60
N PHE A 130 -10.48 7.78 2.52
CA PHE A 130 -11.22 7.14 3.60
C PHE A 130 -11.14 5.62 3.48
N VAL A 131 -11.55 4.91 4.53
CA VAL A 131 -11.68 3.45 4.51
C VAL A 131 -13.11 3.09 4.12
N SER A 132 -13.29 2.23 3.12
CA SER A 132 -14.58 1.71 2.68
C SER A 132 -14.63 0.20 2.84
N ASP A 133 -15.72 -0.30 3.40
CA ASP A 133 -16.10 -1.72 3.45
C ASP A 133 -17.17 -2.09 2.40
N GLU A 134 -17.54 -1.13 1.53
CA GLU A 134 -18.60 -1.27 0.53
C GLU A 134 -18.11 -1.92 -0.78
N VAL A 135 -16.82 -2.29 -0.86
CA VAL A 135 -16.18 -2.82 -2.06
C VAL A 135 -15.67 -4.26 -1.87
N SER A 136 -15.81 -5.09 -2.91
CA SER A 136 -15.16 -6.39 -2.97
C SER A 136 -13.72 -6.24 -3.48
N PRO A 137 -12.70 -6.80 -2.81
CA PRO A 137 -11.32 -6.63 -3.22
C PRO A 137 -10.91 -7.50 -4.41
N GLU A 138 -11.78 -8.39 -4.90
CA GLU A 138 -11.42 -9.43 -5.87
C GLU A 138 -11.19 -8.89 -7.29
N ALA A 139 -11.82 -7.77 -7.64
CA ALA A 139 -11.86 -7.29 -9.03
C ALA A 139 -11.89 -5.76 -9.16
N LEU A 140 -11.15 -5.04 -8.31
CA LEU A 140 -11.08 -3.58 -8.30
C LEU A 140 -10.12 -3.07 -9.36
N ASP A 141 -10.53 -2.05 -10.11
CA ASP A 141 -9.63 -1.30 -10.97
C ASP A 141 -8.78 -0.34 -10.14
N LEU A 142 -7.46 -0.37 -10.35
CA LEU A 142 -6.51 0.58 -9.78
C LEU A 142 -5.90 1.42 -10.88
N GLU A 143 -5.81 2.72 -10.64
CA GLU A 143 -5.24 3.65 -11.59
C GLU A 143 -4.39 4.69 -10.85
N THR A 144 -3.18 4.95 -11.37
CA THR A 144 -2.35 6.06 -10.93
C THR A 144 -2.22 7.07 -12.05
N ARG A 145 -2.51 8.33 -11.74
CA ARG A 145 -2.35 9.47 -12.66
C ARG A 145 -1.27 10.41 -12.17
N VAL A 146 -0.46 10.92 -13.10
CA VAL A 146 0.51 11.98 -12.84
C VAL A 146 0.25 13.10 -13.84
N ASN A 147 0.00 14.31 -13.33
CA ASN A 147 -0.38 15.47 -14.13
C ASN A 147 -1.57 15.17 -15.07
N GLY A 148 -2.56 14.45 -14.56
CA GLY A 148 -3.76 14.04 -15.30
C GLY A 148 -3.56 12.86 -16.27
N GLN A 149 -2.33 12.42 -16.53
CA GLN A 149 -2.02 11.32 -17.44
C GLN A 149 -1.98 9.99 -16.69
N VAL A 150 -2.65 8.97 -17.21
CA VAL A 150 -2.58 7.61 -16.66
C VAL A 150 -1.17 7.05 -16.83
N ARG A 151 -0.60 6.55 -15.73
CA ARG A 151 0.75 5.97 -15.67
C ARG A 151 0.75 4.51 -15.26
N GLN A 152 -0.18 4.11 -14.40
CA GLN A 152 -0.43 2.73 -14.06
C GLN A 152 -1.92 2.46 -14.16
N ARG A 153 -2.28 1.28 -14.67
CA ARG A 153 -3.63 0.77 -14.66
C ARG A 153 -3.57 -0.74 -14.50
N GLY A 154 -4.28 -1.27 -13.50
CA GLY A 154 -4.32 -2.70 -13.21
C GLY A 154 -5.62 -3.09 -12.53
N ASN A 155 -5.81 -4.38 -12.29
CA ASN A 155 -6.95 -4.88 -11.55
C ASN A 155 -6.51 -5.87 -10.46
N THR A 156 -7.15 -5.87 -9.31
CA THR A 156 -6.78 -6.75 -8.18
C THR A 156 -6.97 -8.23 -8.48
N ARG A 157 -7.76 -8.58 -9.51
CA ARG A 157 -7.84 -9.97 -10.01
C ARG A 157 -6.51 -10.49 -10.56
N ASP A 158 -5.61 -9.58 -10.94
CA ASP A 158 -4.31 -9.89 -11.52
C ASP A 158 -3.21 -10.06 -10.44
N PHE A 159 -3.60 -10.05 -9.16
CA PHE A 159 -2.69 -10.37 -8.08
C PHE A 159 -2.09 -11.78 -8.28
N ILE A 160 -0.76 -11.88 -8.11
CA ILE A 160 -0.05 -13.16 -8.12
C ILE A 160 -0.44 -13.97 -6.88
N PHE A 161 -0.45 -13.32 -5.71
CA PHE A 161 -0.92 -13.86 -4.46
C PHE A 161 -2.20 -13.13 -4.03
N PRO A 162 -3.35 -13.82 -3.90
CA PRO A 162 -4.61 -13.19 -3.54
C PRO A 162 -4.59 -12.73 -2.07
N LEU A 163 -5.45 -11.76 -1.73
CA LEU A 163 -5.48 -11.15 -0.39
C LEU A 163 -5.61 -12.17 0.76
N PRO A 164 -6.45 -13.23 0.69
CA PRO A 164 -6.51 -14.23 1.75
C PRO A 164 -5.16 -14.88 2.06
N SER A 165 -4.38 -15.23 1.03
CA SER A 165 -3.05 -15.82 1.18
C SER A 165 -2.05 -14.82 1.74
N VAL A 166 -2.10 -13.57 1.30
CA VAL A 166 -1.27 -12.46 1.83
C VAL A 166 -1.54 -12.22 3.31
N ILE A 167 -2.80 -12.08 3.71
CA ILE A 167 -3.19 -11.81 5.10
C ILE A 167 -2.80 -12.99 5.99
N ARG A 168 -3.08 -14.22 5.56
CA ARG A 168 -2.62 -15.44 6.25
C ARG A 168 -1.11 -15.39 6.47
N PHE A 169 -0.33 -15.18 5.40
CA PHE A 169 1.14 -15.14 5.46
C PHE A 169 1.65 -14.06 6.41
N ILE A 170 1.10 -12.85 6.36
CA ILE A 170 1.49 -11.77 7.28
C ILE A 170 1.15 -12.15 8.72
N SER A 171 -0.03 -12.73 8.96
CA SER A 171 -0.52 -13.06 10.30
C SER A 171 0.28 -14.15 11.03
N THR A 172 1.10 -14.94 10.31
CA THR A 172 2.02 -15.91 10.92
C THR A 172 3.34 -15.28 11.37
N HIS A 173 3.71 -14.11 10.83
CA HIS A 173 4.98 -13.43 11.11
C HIS A 173 4.80 -12.19 12.01
N TYR A 174 3.73 -11.42 11.78
CA TYR A 174 3.44 -10.20 12.50
C TYR A 174 2.05 -10.27 13.15
N PHE A 175 1.99 -9.96 14.44
CA PHE A 175 0.76 -9.97 15.23
C PHE A 175 0.37 -8.54 15.58
N GLY A 176 -0.93 -8.29 15.73
CA GLY A 176 -1.45 -7.01 16.23
C GLY A 176 -2.84 -6.70 15.75
#